data_AF-A0A2G6PMU0-F1
#
_entry.id   AF-A0A2G6PMU0-F1
#
_cell.length_a   1.000
_cell.length_b   1.000
_cell.length_c   1.000
_cell.angle_alpha   90.00
_cell.angle_beta   90.00
_cell.angle_gamma   90.00
#
_symmetry.space_group_name_H-M   'P 1'
#
loop_
_entity.id
_entity.type
_entity.pdbx_description
1 polymer ?
#
loop_
_entity_poly.entity_id
_entity_poly.type
_entity_poly.pdbx_seq_one_letter_code
_entity_poly.pdbx_strand_id
1 'polypeptide(L)'
;MIISILASIGSDNLGDELILKNEINILEKKYSPEKVYFFVYSYDYKNPFYKKDNICYKEYFPIGSGKKRNFLRNIKDFFVFLKITFKSDLIVIGGGGIIYDEEKQKTRSPLDLWIFRTNIFRLFFKKFIFFRVGIDIKNENNLYKVKKIFKKAANIEVRDFNSFKLLQSLAINSEIEKDPVFYDNGDFHDKNFCIKKTSSTKFKISDLNHINFEGKKVGIAFRSNYLSVSKGNEMTKFEKKLETLKVEEIINHIKKSNGEVILLPHSFHKTDIMANDYTFLKQFSDKHNLVIGTNMQEVYSFYKERKIDICLSMRLHSIILATVYEIPFIALSYSTKTDEVLVGK
;
A
#
# COMPACT_ATOMS: atom_id res chain seq x y z
N MET A 1 4.24 14.68 23.65
CA MET A 1 4.72 13.36 23.21
C MET A 1 5.23 13.47 21.79
N ILE A 2 6.45 13.03 21.53
CA ILE A 2 7.06 12.98 20.21
C ILE A 2 7.03 11.54 19.71
N ILE A 3 6.34 11.31 18.59
CA ILE A 3 6.28 10.00 17.92
C ILE A 3 7.09 10.08 16.62
N SER A 4 7.99 9.14 16.40
CA SER A 4 8.65 8.96 15.09
C SER A 4 8.05 7.80 14.33
N ILE A 5 7.56 8.03 13.12
CA ILE A 5 7.01 7.00 12.24
C ILE A 5 8.00 6.70 11.12
N LEU A 6 8.44 5.45 11.03
CA LEU A 6 9.15 4.92 9.88
C LEU A 6 8.18 4.11 9.03
N ALA A 7 7.74 4.68 7.91
CA ALA A 7 6.85 4.05 6.95
C ALA A 7 7.48 4.07 5.54
N SER A 8 7.05 3.16 4.65
CA SER A 8 7.54 3.11 3.27
C SER A 8 6.68 3.97 2.34
N ILE A 9 6.70 5.29 2.56
CA ILE A 9 5.87 6.29 1.87
C ILE A 9 6.71 7.25 1.00
N GLY A 10 6.06 8.08 0.18
CA GLY A 10 6.71 9.03 -0.71
C GLY A 10 7.25 8.39 -1.99
N SER A 11 6.60 7.31 -2.42
CA SER A 11 6.91 6.61 -3.67
C SER A 11 5.76 6.66 -4.67
N ASP A 12 4.87 7.66 -4.56
CA ASP A 12 3.74 7.87 -5.47
C ASP A 12 2.75 6.67 -5.51
N ASN A 13 2.41 6.09 -4.36
CA ASN A 13 1.41 5.03 -4.20
C ASN A 13 0.32 5.48 -3.23
N LEU A 14 -0.92 5.62 -3.71
CA LEU A 14 -2.03 6.14 -2.91
C LEU A 14 -2.29 5.29 -1.66
N GLY A 15 -2.15 3.98 -1.78
CA GLY A 15 -2.36 3.06 -0.67
C GLY A 15 -1.43 3.30 0.51
N ASP A 16 -0.13 3.43 0.23
CA ASP A 16 0.88 3.63 1.26
C ASP A 16 0.71 5.01 1.94
N GLU A 17 0.31 6.04 1.19
CA GLU A 17 0.00 7.36 1.74
C GLU A 17 -1.26 7.34 2.64
N LEU A 18 -2.28 6.56 2.27
CA LEU A 18 -3.49 6.40 3.08
C LEU A 18 -3.25 5.57 4.34
N ILE A 19 -2.37 4.56 4.28
CA ILE A 19 -1.92 3.84 5.48
C ILE A 19 -1.40 4.87 6.49
N LEU A 20 -0.41 5.69 6.11
CA LEU A 20 0.16 6.70 7.00
C LEU A 20 -0.90 7.67 7.54
N LYS A 21 -1.76 8.22 6.66
CA LYS A 21 -2.83 9.14 7.08
C LYS A 21 -3.64 8.55 8.23
N ASN A 22 -4.04 7.29 8.10
CA ASN A 22 -4.89 6.64 9.10
C ASN A 22 -4.12 6.19 10.33
N GLU A 23 -2.87 5.77 10.19
CA GLU A 23 -2.00 5.49 11.34
C GLU A 23 -1.84 6.71 12.24
N ILE A 24 -1.58 7.87 11.65
CA ILE A 24 -1.47 9.13 12.39
C ILE A 24 -2.79 9.42 13.12
N ASN A 25 -3.93 9.30 12.44
CA ASN A 25 -5.24 9.54 13.07
C ASN A 25 -5.52 8.56 14.22
N ILE A 26 -5.17 7.28 14.07
CA ILE A 26 -5.35 6.26 15.13
C ILE A 26 -4.43 6.56 16.33
N LEU A 27 -3.17 6.91 16.07
CA LEU A 27 -2.20 7.25 17.12
C LEU A 27 -2.58 8.54 17.86
N GLU A 28 -3.08 9.55 17.13
CA GLU A 28 -3.60 10.79 17.73
C GLU A 28 -4.79 10.51 18.65
N LYS A 29 -5.75 9.68 18.21
CA LYS A 29 -6.87 9.25 19.06
C LYS A 29 -6.38 8.49 20.30
N LYS A 30 -5.39 7.60 20.14
CA LYS A 30 -4.84 6.77 21.23
C LYS A 30 -4.07 7.57 22.29
N TYR A 31 -3.32 8.61 21.89
CA TYR A 31 -2.41 9.36 22.77
C TYR A 31 -2.83 10.82 23.02
N SER A 32 -4.06 11.18 22.64
CA SER A 32 -4.67 12.52 22.71
C SER A 32 -4.07 13.56 21.73
N PRO A 33 -4.86 14.12 20.78
CA PRO A 33 -4.35 14.91 19.65
C PRO A 33 -3.58 16.18 20.06
N GLU A 34 -4.00 16.88 21.12
CA GLU A 34 -3.37 18.14 21.58
C GLU A 34 -1.94 17.97 22.11
N LYS A 35 -1.43 16.74 22.22
CA LYS A 35 -0.15 16.45 22.86
C LYS A 35 0.80 15.62 21.99
N VAL A 36 0.46 15.31 20.74
CA VAL A 36 1.32 14.47 19.89
C VAL A 36 1.92 15.27 18.74
N TYR A 37 3.25 15.21 18.64
CA TYR A 37 4.03 15.73 17.54
C TYR A 37 4.70 14.58 16.79
N PHE A 38 4.61 14.57 15.46
CA PHE A 38 5.11 13.48 14.62
C PHE A 38 6.37 13.89 13.85
N PHE A 39 7.38 13.03 13.88
CA PHE A 39 8.41 12.99 12.86
C PHE A 39 8.11 11.83 11.92
N VAL A 40 7.92 12.09 10.63
CA VAL A 40 7.58 11.06 9.64
C VAL A 40 8.70 10.94 8.62
N TYR A 41 9.25 9.74 8.45
CA TYR A 41 10.27 9.46 7.45
C TYR A 41 9.64 9.09 6.10
N SER A 42 9.97 9.81 5.04
CA SER A 42 9.40 9.65 3.69
C SER A 42 10.47 9.70 2.59
N TYR A 43 10.29 8.94 1.52
CA TYR A 43 11.12 9.04 0.32
C TYR A 43 10.87 10.33 -0.48
N ASP A 44 9.69 10.95 -0.33
CA ASP A 44 9.37 12.29 -0.80
C ASP A 44 8.84 13.13 0.36
N TYR A 45 9.77 13.60 1.20
CA TYR A 45 9.44 14.45 2.35
C TYR A 45 9.04 15.89 1.95
N LYS A 46 9.22 16.28 0.68
CA LYS A 46 8.94 17.64 0.20
C LYS A 46 7.51 17.79 -0.28
N ASN A 47 6.94 16.73 -0.85
CA ASN A 47 5.57 16.73 -1.38
C ASN A 47 4.70 15.66 -0.69
N PRO A 48 4.52 15.71 0.64
CA PRO A 48 3.74 14.70 1.34
C PRO A 48 2.26 14.79 0.93
N PHE A 49 1.61 13.64 0.78
CA PHE A 49 0.19 13.52 0.47
C PHE A 49 -0.70 14.07 1.60
N TYR A 50 -0.32 13.79 2.84
CA TYR A 50 -1.02 14.20 4.05
C TYR A 50 -0.23 15.28 4.79
N LYS A 51 -0.90 16.34 5.26
CA LYS A 51 -0.26 17.47 5.95
C LYS A 51 -1.10 17.90 7.14
N LYS A 52 -0.44 18.12 8.27
CA LYS A 52 -0.96 18.73 9.50
C LYS A 52 0.17 19.50 10.18
N ASP A 53 -0.17 20.49 11.00
CA ASP A 53 0.80 21.36 11.67
C ASP A 53 1.69 20.61 12.68
N ASN A 54 1.19 19.52 13.26
CA ASN A 54 1.91 18.67 14.20
C ASN A 54 2.75 17.58 13.52
N ILE A 55 2.92 17.60 12.18
CA ILE A 55 3.71 16.61 11.44
C ILE A 55 4.93 17.28 10.79
N CYS A 56 6.11 16.73 11.07
CA CYS A 56 7.35 17.12 10.43
C CYS A 56 7.93 15.96 9.61
N TYR A 57 7.87 16.11 8.29
CA TYR A 57 8.45 15.16 7.37
C TYR A 57 9.98 15.27 7.33
N LYS A 58 10.63 14.11 7.30
CA LYS A 58 12.07 13.95 7.20
C LYS A 58 12.39 12.97 6.09
N GLU A 59 13.55 13.16 5.49
CA GLU A 59 14.04 12.24 4.48
C GLU A 59 14.25 10.85 5.06
N TYR A 60 13.77 9.84 4.35
CA TYR A 60 13.98 8.44 4.70
C TYR A 60 15.46 8.08 4.66
N PHE A 61 15.98 7.57 5.76
CA PHE A 61 17.39 7.20 5.89
C PHE A 61 17.59 5.68 5.96
N PRO A 62 18.49 5.09 5.15
CA PRO A 62 19.28 5.71 4.08
C PRO A 62 18.50 5.80 2.76
N ILE A 63 18.89 6.75 1.90
CA ILE A 63 18.35 6.90 0.55
C ILE A 63 19.41 6.60 -0.53
N GLY A 64 19.08 5.71 -1.45
CA GLY A 64 19.92 5.35 -2.59
C GLY A 64 21.36 5.01 -2.21
N SER A 65 21.55 4.18 -1.18
CA SER A 65 22.87 3.85 -0.60
C SER A 65 23.87 3.22 -1.56
N GLY A 66 23.44 2.75 -2.73
CA GLY A 66 24.31 2.30 -3.82
C GLY A 66 24.90 3.42 -4.69
N LYS A 67 24.46 4.68 -4.52
CA LYS A 67 24.90 5.81 -5.35
C LYS A 67 25.93 6.65 -4.58
N LYS A 68 27.19 6.70 -5.06
CA LYS A 68 28.28 7.49 -4.43
C LYS A 68 27.89 8.94 -4.12
N ARG A 69 27.14 9.59 -5.01
CA ARG A 69 26.64 10.97 -4.81
C ARG A 69 25.79 11.15 -3.55
N ASN A 70 25.18 10.09 -3.04
CA ASN A 70 24.35 10.14 -1.84
C ASN A 70 25.15 9.89 -0.54
N PHE A 71 26.48 9.71 -0.59
CA PHE A 71 27.27 9.39 0.59
C PHE A 71 27.20 10.49 1.67
N LEU A 72 27.57 11.74 1.32
CA LEU A 72 27.51 12.88 2.25
C LEU A 72 26.07 13.15 2.73
N ARG A 73 25.10 12.99 1.83
CA ARG A 73 23.67 13.10 2.16
C ARG A 73 23.25 12.08 3.23
N ASN A 74 23.60 10.81 3.03
CA ASN A 74 23.31 9.75 4.00
C ASN A 74 24.06 9.94 5.33
N ILE A 75 25.27 10.50 5.33
CA ILE A 75 25.96 10.85 6.58
C ILE A 75 25.16 11.92 7.34
N LYS A 76 24.75 12.99 6.67
CA LYS A 76 23.93 14.05 7.28
C LYS A 76 22.61 13.47 7.81
N ASP A 77 21.91 12.69 6.99
CA ASP A 77 20.62 12.11 7.34
C ASP A 77 20.74 11.07 8.46
N PHE A 78 21.88 10.39 8.58
CA PHE A 78 22.17 9.51 9.72
C PHE A 78 22.20 10.28 11.03
N PHE A 79 22.91 11.41 11.10
CA PHE A 79 22.94 12.24 12.31
C PHE A 79 21.58 12.86 12.63
N VAL A 80 20.81 13.25 11.60
CA VAL A 80 19.42 13.70 11.78
C VAL A 80 18.56 12.56 12.35
N PHE A 81 18.67 11.35 11.79
CA PHE A 81 17.98 10.16 12.25
C PHE A 81 18.31 9.84 13.72
N LEU A 82 19.59 9.86 14.11
CA LEU A 82 20.00 9.64 15.49
C LEU A 82 19.43 10.71 16.44
N LYS A 83 19.55 12.00 16.06
CA LYS A 83 19.05 13.12 16.87
C LYS A 83 17.54 13.02 17.10
N ILE A 84 16.78 12.70 16.05
CA ILE A 84 15.33 12.56 16.15
C ILE A 84 14.98 11.32 16.98
N THR A 85 15.59 10.17 16.68
CA THR A 85 15.38 8.93 17.43
C THR A 85 15.61 9.14 18.93
N PHE A 86 16.66 9.86 19.30
CA PHE A 86 16.96 10.18 20.71
C PHE A 86 15.92 11.10 21.35
N LYS A 87 15.29 12.00 20.60
CA LYS A 87 14.24 12.91 21.10
C LYS A 87 12.85 12.26 21.17
N SER A 88 12.62 11.19 20.44
CA SER A 88 11.29 10.56 20.38
C SER A 88 10.95 9.83 21.68
N ASP A 89 9.70 9.94 22.10
CA ASP A 89 9.14 9.20 23.24
C ASP A 89 8.71 7.79 22.80
N LEU A 90 8.25 7.67 21.54
CA LEU A 90 7.83 6.42 20.92
C LEU A 90 8.30 6.37 19.46
N ILE A 91 8.75 5.19 19.04
CA ILE A 91 9.05 4.91 17.63
C ILE A 91 8.03 3.91 17.10
N VAL A 92 7.38 4.27 16.00
CA VAL A 92 6.41 3.44 15.30
C VAL A 92 7.05 2.99 14.00
N ILE A 93 7.16 1.68 13.84
CA ILE A 93 7.49 1.05 12.57
C ILE A 93 6.13 0.77 11.91
N GLY A 94 5.74 1.68 11.03
CA GLY A 94 4.38 1.77 10.48
C GLY A 94 4.08 0.69 9.45
N GLY A 95 2.84 0.67 9.02
CA GLY A 95 2.17 -0.37 8.25
C GLY A 95 2.56 -0.41 6.78
N GLY A 96 1.90 -1.30 6.05
CA GLY A 96 2.35 -1.70 4.73
C GLY A 96 3.23 -2.95 4.77
N GLY A 97 3.61 -3.46 3.60
CA GLY A 97 4.45 -4.64 3.47
C GLY A 97 5.93 -4.29 3.56
N ILE A 98 6.38 -3.81 4.72
CA ILE A 98 7.72 -3.21 4.89
C ILE A 98 8.81 -4.20 5.37
N ILE A 99 8.43 -5.39 5.81
CA ILE A 99 9.35 -6.45 6.23
C ILE A 99 9.36 -7.54 5.15
N TYR A 100 10.39 -7.55 4.33
CA TYR A 100 10.56 -8.52 3.24
C TYR A 100 12.05 -8.77 2.96
N ASP A 101 12.39 -9.90 2.34
CA ASP A 101 13.77 -10.27 2.06
C ASP A 101 14.22 -10.08 0.61
N GLU A 102 13.30 -10.09 -0.35
CA GLU A 102 13.60 -9.87 -1.77
C GLU A 102 13.19 -8.46 -2.22
N GLU A 103 14.17 -7.64 -2.61
CA GLU A 103 13.93 -6.40 -3.37
C GLU A 103 14.64 -6.52 -4.71
N LYS A 104 13.90 -6.41 -5.83
CA LYS A 104 14.48 -6.51 -7.19
C LYS A 104 15.56 -5.46 -7.50
N GLN A 105 15.79 -4.47 -6.63
CA GLN A 105 16.58 -3.26 -6.95
C GLN A 105 17.66 -2.84 -5.93
N LYS A 106 18.12 -3.68 -4.98
CA LYS A 106 19.15 -3.24 -4.00
C LYS A 106 20.25 -4.27 -3.72
N THR A 107 21.45 -3.74 -3.44
CA THR A 107 22.66 -4.48 -3.06
C THR A 107 22.72 -4.89 -1.58
N ARG A 108 21.80 -4.39 -0.73
CA ARG A 108 21.72 -4.70 0.70
C ARG A 108 20.33 -5.22 1.04
N SER A 109 20.28 -6.27 1.87
CA SER A 109 19.02 -6.87 2.31
C SER A 109 18.18 -5.85 3.10
N PRO A 110 16.88 -5.68 2.78
CA PRO A 110 15.98 -4.82 3.55
C PRO A 110 15.89 -5.23 5.03
N LEU A 111 16.03 -6.52 5.33
CA LEU A 111 16.04 -7.04 6.70
C LEU A 111 17.25 -6.55 7.50
N ASP A 112 18.44 -6.47 6.89
CA ASP A 112 19.65 -5.99 7.58
C ASP A 112 19.52 -4.51 7.95
N LEU A 113 18.85 -3.73 7.11
CA LEU A 113 18.52 -2.34 7.41
C LEU A 113 17.57 -2.21 8.61
N TRP A 114 16.56 -3.08 8.71
CA TRP A 114 15.67 -3.13 9.87
C TRP A 114 16.38 -3.59 11.15
N ILE A 115 17.28 -4.57 11.05
CA ILE A 115 18.13 -4.98 12.18
C ILE A 115 18.95 -3.79 12.67
N PHE A 116 19.61 -3.06 11.77
CA PHE A 116 20.40 -1.89 12.10
C PHE A 116 19.58 -0.81 12.82
N ARG A 117 18.41 -0.44 12.29
CA ARG A 117 17.52 0.58 12.90
C ARG A 117 17.03 0.15 14.28
N THR A 118 16.52 -1.08 14.38
CA THR A 118 15.99 -1.58 15.66
C THR A 118 17.10 -1.71 16.71
N ASN A 119 18.35 -2.00 16.31
CA ASN A 119 19.49 -1.98 17.23
C ASN A 119 19.78 -0.58 17.77
N ILE A 120 19.67 0.46 16.94
CA ILE A 120 19.80 1.85 17.40
C ILE A 120 18.68 2.19 18.41
N PHE A 121 17.45 1.76 18.15
CA PHE A 121 16.34 2.00 19.07
C PHE A 121 16.60 1.35 20.43
N ARG A 122 17.12 0.12 20.45
CA ARG A 122 17.53 -0.58 21.67
C ARG A 122 18.70 0.11 22.37
N LEU A 123 19.70 0.59 21.62
CA LEU A 123 20.87 1.29 22.17
C LEU A 123 20.48 2.59 22.87
N PHE A 124 19.49 3.30 22.35
CA PHE A 124 18.94 4.52 22.97
C PHE A 124 17.81 4.24 23.97
N PHE A 125 17.58 2.97 24.34
CA PHE A 125 16.53 2.54 25.26
C PHE A 125 15.14 3.06 24.87
N LYS A 126 14.87 3.17 23.57
CA LYS A 126 13.61 3.69 23.05
C LYS A 126 12.53 2.62 23.03
N LYS A 127 11.33 3.00 23.47
CA LYS A 127 10.12 2.20 23.24
C LYS A 127 9.81 2.25 21.75
N PHE A 128 9.71 1.08 21.11
CA PHE A 128 9.31 0.97 19.71
C PHE A 128 8.26 -0.12 19.53
N ILE A 129 7.34 0.11 18.60
CA ILE A 129 6.26 -0.81 18.24
C ILE A 129 6.27 -1.09 16.74
N PHE A 130 5.79 -2.26 16.35
CA PHE A 130 5.38 -2.53 14.98
C PHE A 130 3.89 -2.35 14.89
N PHE A 131 3.45 -1.48 13.98
CA PHE A 131 2.05 -1.09 13.88
C PHE A 131 1.49 -1.60 12.55
N ARG A 132 0.68 -2.67 12.62
CA ARG A 132 -0.09 -3.23 11.51
C ARG A 132 0.76 -3.53 10.27
N VAL A 133 1.92 -4.15 10.48
CA VAL A 133 2.88 -4.44 9.42
C VAL A 133 2.52 -5.73 8.66
N GLY A 134 2.77 -5.74 7.35
CA GLY A 134 2.79 -6.95 6.54
C GLY A 134 4.20 -7.50 6.40
N ILE A 135 4.34 -8.82 6.46
CA ILE A 135 5.60 -9.55 6.43
C ILE A 135 5.60 -10.54 5.27
N ASP A 136 6.59 -10.46 4.38
CA ASP A 136 6.70 -11.33 3.21
C ASP A 136 8.14 -11.86 3.09
N ILE A 137 8.38 -13.05 3.64
CA ILE A 137 9.69 -13.72 3.62
C ILE A 137 9.62 -14.90 2.65
N LYS A 138 10.44 -14.88 1.59
CA LYS A 138 10.52 -15.97 0.62
C LYS A 138 11.57 -17.00 0.97
N ASN A 139 12.69 -16.56 1.55
CA ASN A 139 13.81 -17.42 1.89
C ASN A 139 13.79 -17.72 3.40
N GLU A 140 13.52 -18.97 3.76
CA GLU A 140 13.45 -19.43 5.14
C GLU A 140 14.74 -19.19 5.93
N ASN A 141 15.90 -19.13 5.26
CA ASN A 141 17.16 -18.78 5.91
C ASN A 141 17.14 -17.37 6.50
N ASN A 142 16.24 -16.48 6.09
CA ASN A 142 16.11 -15.14 6.64
C ASN A 142 15.25 -15.06 7.90
N LEU A 143 14.61 -16.15 8.34
CA LEU A 143 13.74 -16.15 9.52
C LEU A 143 14.47 -15.77 10.82
N TYR A 144 15.78 -16.06 10.93
CA TYR A 144 16.56 -15.59 12.08
C TYR A 144 16.69 -14.05 12.12
N LYS A 145 16.69 -13.38 10.95
CA LYS A 145 16.73 -11.92 10.86
C LYS A 145 15.42 -11.32 11.34
N VAL A 146 14.29 -11.95 10.98
CA VAL A 146 12.96 -11.61 11.50
C VAL A 146 12.96 -11.64 13.02
N LYS A 147 13.43 -12.74 13.64
CA LYS A 147 13.57 -12.82 15.11
C LYS A 147 14.39 -11.66 15.70
N LYS A 148 15.49 -11.27 15.05
CA LYS A 148 16.32 -10.12 15.48
C LYS A 148 15.61 -8.78 15.36
N ILE A 149 14.82 -8.57 14.31
CA ILE A 149 14.07 -7.33 14.06
C ILE A 149 13.03 -7.09 15.15
N PHE A 150 12.23 -8.11 15.47
CA PHE A 150 11.12 -7.98 16.44
C PHE A 150 11.56 -8.09 17.91
N LYS A 151 12.81 -8.49 18.19
CA LYS A 151 13.34 -8.63 19.55
C LYS A 151 13.17 -7.34 20.37
N LYS A 152 12.57 -7.44 21.56
CA LYS A 152 12.32 -6.33 22.51
C LYS A 152 11.41 -5.22 21.97
N ALA A 153 10.61 -5.48 20.93
CA ALA A 153 9.52 -4.58 20.58
C ALA A 153 8.50 -4.53 21.73
N ALA A 154 7.93 -3.35 21.99
CA ALA A 154 6.98 -3.17 23.07
C ALA A 154 5.56 -3.62 22.70
N ASN A 155 5.22 -3.57 21.41
CA ASN A 155 4.02 -4.16 20.85
C ASN A 155 4.29 -4.57 19.39
N ILE A 156 3.60 -5.61 18.92
CA ILE A 156 3.71 -6.10 17.55
C ILE A 156 2.29 -6.36 17.02
N GLU A 157 1.87 -5.51 16.10
CA GLU A 157 0.60 -5.65 15.38
C GLU A 157 0.91 -6.00 13.92
N VAL A 158 0.21 -6.98 13.38
CA VAL A 158 0.26 -7.39 11.98
C VAL A 158 -1.10 -7.22 11.32
N ARG A 159 -1.11 -6.92 10.02
CA ARG A 159 -2.36 -6.61 9.30
C ARG A 159 -3.03 -7.78 8.59
N ASP A 160 -2.35 -8.92 8.56
CA ASP A 160 -2.77 -10.09 7.80
C ASP A 160 -2.41 -11.41 8.49
N PHE A 161 -3.15 -12.45 8.13
CA PHE A 161 -3.10 -13.74 8.82
C PHE A 161 -1.83 -14.52 8.49
N ASN A 162 -1.28 -14.37 7.28
CA ASN A 162 0.00 -14.99 6.93
C ASN A 162 1.15 -14.42 7.78
N SER A 163 1.21 -13.10 7.95
CA SER A 163 2.17 -12.42 8.81
C SER A 163 2.03 -12.88 10.27
N PHE A 164 0.78 -13.02 10.76
CA PHE A 164 0.50 -13.54 12.10
C PHE A 164 1.02 -14.98 12.28
N LYS A 165 0.68 -15.89 11.36
CA LYS A 165 1.15 -17.28 11.38
C LYS A 165 2.66 -17.39 11.32
N LEU A 166 3.30 -16.54 10.51
CA LEU A 166 4.76 -16.48 10.41
C LEU A 166 5.41 -16.06 11.73
N LEU A 167 4.90 -15.04 12.41
CA LEU A 167 5.43 -14.64 13.71
C LEU A 167 5.16 -15.68 14.79
N GLN A 168 3.97 -16.31 14.76
CA GLN A 168 3.61 -17.39 15.67
C GLN A 168 4.56 -18.58 15.54
N SER A 169 4.92 -19.00 14.32
CA SER A 169 5.88 -20.09 14.10
C SER A 169 7.30 -19.77 14.60
N LEU A 170 7.62 -18.48 14.75
CA LEU A 170 8.87 -17.99 15.33
C LEU A 170 8.80 -17.77 16.84
N ALA A 171 7.68 -18.12 17.48
CA ALA A 171 7.37 -17.85 18.89
C ALA A 171 7.43 -16.36 19.25
N ILE A 172 6.98 -15.50 18.32
CA ILE A 172 6.86 -14.05 18.51
C ILE A 172 5.38 -13.74 18.71
N ASN A 173 5.03 -13.23 19.90
CA ASN A 173 3.68 -12.78 20.19
C ASN A 173 3.35 -11.54 19.35
N SER A 174 2.20 -11.58 18.69
CA SER A 174 1.68 -10.47 17.89
C SER A 174 0.16 -10.47 17.92
N GLU A 175 -0.44 -9.34 17.59
CA GLU A 175 -1.89 -9.15 17.47
C GLU A 175 -2.24 -8.95 15.99
N ILE A 176 -3.37 -9.52 15.57
CA ILE A 176 -3.89 -9.28 14.22
C ILE A 176 -4.88 -8.12 14.27
N GLU A 177 -4.62 -7.12 13.43
CA GLU A 177 -5.40 -5.88 13.35
C GLU A 177 -5.77 -5.61 11.89
N LYS A 178 -6.82 -4.83 11.63
CA LYS A 178 -7.17 -4.46 10.25
C LYS A 178 -6.18 -3.41 9.71
N ASP A 179 -5.95 -3.43 8.40
CA ASP A 179 -5.17 -2.38 7.72
C ASP A 179 -5.68 -0.98 8.10
N PRO A 180 -4.82 0.00 8.41
CA PRO A 180 -5.23 1.34 8.83
C PRO A 180 -6.25 2.01 7.90
N VAL A 181 -6.22 1.73 6.60
CA VAL A 181 -7.14 2.34 5.62
C VAL A 181 -8.60 1.96 5.85
N PHE A 182 -8.88 0.87 6.56
CA PHE A 182 -10.26 0.53 6.96
C PHE A 182 -10.93 1.55 7.88
N TYR A 183 -10.15 2.45 8.50
CA TYR A 183 -10.63 3.50 9.40
C TYR A 183 -10.69 4.88 8.73
N ASP A 184 -10.62 4.94 7.40
CA ASP A 184 -10.44 6.20 6.66
C ASP A 184 -11.66 7.14 6.72
N ASN A 185 -12.86 6.60 6.92
CA ASN A 185 -14.10 7.34 7.13
C ASN A 185 -14.50 7.45 8.62
N GLY A 186 -13.64 7.04 9.56
CA GLY A 186 -13.96 7.00 10.99
C GLY A 186 -13.87 5.58 11.54
N ASP A 187 -15.01 5.01 11.90
CA ASP A 187 -15.09 3.68 12.51
C ASP A 187 -15.28 2.60 11.43
N PHE A 188 -14.73 1.41 11.69
CA PHE A 188 -14.86 0.29 10.77
C PHE A 188 -16.31 -0.22 10.72
N HIS A 189 -16.82 -0.45 9.51
CA HIS A 189 -18.12 -1.06 9.28
C HIS A 189 -17.95 -2.43 8.61
N ASP A 190 -18.45 -3.48 9.27
CA ASP A 190 -18.39 -4.86 8.77
C ASP A 190 -19.52 -5.15 7.77
N LYS A 191 -19.57 -4.37 6.69
CA LYS A 191 -20.49 -4.59 5.58
C LYS A 191 -19.70 -5.06 4.36
N ASN A 192 -20.19 -6.13 3.73
CA ASN A 192 -19.59 -6.66 2.52
C ASN A 192 -20.26 -6.08 1.27
N PHE A 193 -19.51 -5.27 0.52
CA PHE A 193 -19.92 -4.68 -0.77
C PHE A 193 -19.33 -5.42 -1.98
N CYS A 194 -18.69 -6.57 -1.76
CA CYS A 194 -18.12 -7.39 -2.81
C CYS A 194 -19.24 -8.12 -3.58
N ILE A 195 -19.45 -7.73 -4.83
CA ILE A 195 -20.38 -8.39 -5.77
C ILE A 195 -19.83 -9.76 -6.17
N LYS A 196 -18.53 -9.82 -6.44
CA LYS A 196 -17.85 -11.03 -6.89
C LYS A 196 -16.36 -10.98 -6.58
N LYS A 197 -15.83 -12.12 -6.13
CA LYS A 197 -14.40 -12.37 -5.99
C LYS A 197 -13.96 -13.41 -7.01
N THR A 198 -12.92 -13.12 -7.78
CA THR A 198 -12.29 -14.10 -8.67
C THR A 198 -10.82 -13.80 -8.87
N SER A 199 -10.06 -14.77 -9.39
CA SER A 199 -8.69 -14.50 -9.81
C SER A 199 -8.67 -13.60 -11.03
N SER A 200 -7.78 -12.61 -11.06
CA SER A 200 -7.60 -11.66 -12.16
C SER A 200 -7.38 -12.35 -13.51
N THR A 201 -6.63 -13.47 -13.52
CA THR A 201 -6.37 -14.25 -14.74
C THR A 201 -7.57 -15.07 -15.21
N LYS A 202 -8.45 -15.47 -14.29
CA LYS A 202 -9.67 -16.24 -14.58
C LYS A 202 -10.90 -15.38 -14.88
N PHE A 203 -10.83 -14.08 -14.61
CA PHE A 203 -11.91 -13.14 -14.87
C PHE A 203 -12.28 -13.09 -16.35
N LYS A 204 -13.58 -13.20 -16.66
CA LYS A 204 -14.14 -13.20 -18.02
C LYS A 204 -15.19 -12.10 -18.15
N ILE A 205 -15.44 -11.64 -19.38
CA ILE A 205 -16.52 -10.67 -19.66
C ILE A 205 -17.89 -11.20 -19.21
N SER A 206 -18.13 -12.50 -19.31
CA SER A 206 -19.36 -13.12 -18.82
C SER A 206 -19.62 -12.90 -17.32
N ASP A 207 -18.57 -12.62 -16.54
CA ASP A 207 -18.70 -12.30 -15.11
C ASP A 207 -19.39 -10.95 -14.88
N LEU A 208 -19.50 -10.11 -15.91
CA LEU A 208 -20.14 -8.79 -15.88
C LEU A 208 -21.62 -8.83 -16.32
N ASN A 209 -22.09 -9.92 -16.95
CA ASN A 209 -23.42 -9.99 -17.57
C ASN A 209 -24.60 -9.77 -16.61
N HIS A 210 -24.40 -10.01 -15.30
CA HIS A 210 -25.45 -9.84 -14.28
C HIS A 210 -25.42 -8.46 -13.61
N ILE A 211 -24.56 -7.56 -14.06
CA ILE A 211 -24.36 -6.26 -13.45
C ILE A 211 -25.00 -5.20 -14.35
N ASN A 212 -25.88 -4.39 -13.76
CA ASN A 212 -26.47 -3.26 -14.47
C ASN A 212 -25.50 -2.06 -14.45
N PHE A 213 -25.02 -1.67 -15.63
CA PHE A 213 -24.15 -0.50 -15.80
C PHE A 213 -24.88 0.73 -16.36
N GLU A 214 -26.16 0.63 -16.69
CA GLU A 214 -26.91 1.71 -17.32
C GLU A 214 -26.92 2.96 -16.43
N GLY A 215 -26.36 4.06 -16.94
CA GLY A 215 -26.24 5.33 -16.24
C GLY A 215 -25.26 5.31 -15.05
N LYS A 216 -24.44 4.26 -14.91
CA LYS A 216 -23.49 4.10 -13.79
C LYS A 216 -22.08 4.55 -14.16
N LYS A 217 -21.40 5.16 -13.19
CA LYS A 217 -19.96 5.47 -13.23
C LYS A 217 -19.16 4.29 -12.68
N VAL A 218 -18.41 3.62 -13.54
CA VAL A 218 -17.64 2.42 -13.25
C VAL A 218 -16.16 2.76 -13.09
N GLY A 219 -15.67 2.68 -11.85
CA GLY A 219 -14.25 2.83 -11.55
C GLY A 219 -13.45 1.58 -11.91
N ILE A 220 -12.33 1.72 -12.62
CA ILE A 220 -11.41 0.61 -12.95
C ILE A 220 -10.04 0.85 -12.31
N ALA A 221 -9.68 0.02 -11.33
CA ALA A 221 -8.40 0.08 -10.61
C ALA A 221 -7.55 -1.16 -10.92
N PHE A 222 -7.01 -1.20 -12.15
CA PHE A 222 -6.20 -2.30 -12.67
C PHE A 222 -4.70 -1.99 -12.65
N ARG A 223 -3.88 -3.06 -12.58
CA ARG A 223 -2.42 -3.07 -12.59
C ARG A 223 -1.95 -3.93 -13.76
N SER A 224 -0.93 -3.47 -14.47
CA SER A 224 -0.30 -4.23 -15.56
C SER A 224 0.34 -5.53 -15.06
N ASN A 225 0.39 -6.52 -15.94
CA ASN A 225 0.97 -7.84 -15.77
C ASN A 225 0.23 -8.80 -14.84
N TYR A 226 -1.06 -8.58 -14.60
CA TYR A 226 -1.85 -9.42 -13.69
C TYR A 226 -3.19 -9.88 -14.26
N LEU A 227 -3.60 -9.43 -15.46
CA LEU A 227 -4.89 -9.82 -16.06
C LEU A 227 -4.78 -11.00 -17.04
N SER A 228 -3.57 -11.32 -17.50
CA SER A 228 -3.27 -12.47 -18.35
C SER A 228 -2.36 -13.47 -17.63
N VAL A 229 -2.50 -14.77 -17.96
CA VAL A 229 -1.56 -15.79 -17.49
C VAL A 229 -0.22 -15.55 -18.17
N SER A 230 0.84 -15.32 -17.38
CA SER A 230 2.22 -15.40 -17.88
C SER A 230 2.80 -16.77 -17.58
N LYS A 231 3.45 -17.39 -18.57
CA LYS A 231 4.14 -18.68 -18.40
C LYS A 231 5.62 -18.54 -17.98
N GLY A 232 6.08 -17.33 -17.67
CA GLY A 232 7.48 -17.05 -17.30
C GLY A 232 7.65 -15.86 -16.35
N ASN A 233 8.90 -15.48 -16.06
CA ASN A 233 9.24 -14.38 -15.16
C ASN A 233 8.93 -12.99 -15.74
N GLU A 234 8.83 -12.87 -17.07
CA GLU A 234 8.47 -11.65 -17.78
C GLU A 234 7.42 -11.95 -18.85
N MET A 235 6.49 -11.02 -19.04
CA MET A 235 5.45 -11.16 -20.05
C MET A 235 5.99 -10.93 -21.46
N THR A 236 5.67 -11.87 -22.35
CA THR A 236 5.93 -11.74 -23.78
C THR A 236 5.11 -10.60 -24.40
N LYS A 237 5.54 -10.11 -25.57
CA LYS A 237 4.78 -9.10 -26.33
C LYS A 237 3.34 -9.54 -26.63
N PHE A 238 3.15 -10.85 -26.85
CA PHE A 238 1.85 -11.45 -27.09
C PHE A 238 0.97 -11.43 -25.83
N GLU A 239 1.50 -11.84 -24.67
CA GLU A 239 0.79 -11.81 -23.39
C GLU A 239 0.37 -10.38 -23.01
N LYS A 240 1.26 -9.39 -23.22
CA LYS A 240 0.93 -7.96 -23.02
C LYS A 240 -0.22 -7.52 -23.92
N LYS A 241 -0.22 -7.94 -25.19
CA LYS A 241 -1.32 -7.64 -26.13
C LYS A 241 -2.64 -8.26 -25.67
N LEU A 242 -2.62 -9.51 -25.16
CA LEU A 242 -3.82 -10.17 -24.63
C LEU A 242 -4.38 -9.43 -23.41
N GLU A 243 -3.51 -8.97 -22.50
CA GLU A 243 -3.93 -8.14 -21.36
C GLU A 243 -4.59 -6.85 -21.82
N THR A 244 -4.00 -6.13 -22.78
CA THR A 244 -4.60 -4.92 -23.36
C THR A 244 -5.98 -5.21 -23.98
N LEU A 245 -6.10 -6.27 -24.80
CA LEU A 245 -7.37 -6.64 -25.41
C LEU A 245 -8.44 -6.96 -24.37
N LYS A 246 -8.09 -7.67 -23.29
CA LYS A 246 -9.02 -7.99 -22.21
C LYS A 246 -9.55 -6.73 -21.50
N VAL A 247 -8.70 -5.73 -21.26
CA VAL A 247 -9.14 -4.44 -20.70
C VAL A 247 -10.07 -3.70 -21.67
N GLU A 248 -9.75 -3.70 -22.97
CA GLU A 248 -10.59 -3.08 -23.99
C GLU A 248 -11.97 -3.74 -24.09
N GLU A 249 -12.04 -5.07 -24.01
CA GLU A 249 -13.31 -5.80 -23.98
C GLU A 249 -14.16 -5.40 -22.78
N ILE A 250 -13.56 -5.25 -21.60
CA ILE A 250 -14.26 -4.80 -20.37
C ILE A 250 -14.81 -3.39 -20.57
N ILE A 251 -13.99 -2.46 -21.06
CA ILE A 251 -14.39 -1.06 -21.31
C ILE A 251 -15.55 -1.02 -22.32
N ASN A 252 -15.44 -1.75 -23.42
CA ASN A 252 -16.46 -1.78 -24.46
C ASN A 252 -17.77 -2.40 -23.96
N HIS A 253 -17.70 -3.44 -23.12
CA HIS A 253 -18.89 -4.03 -22.50
C HIS A 253 -19.65 -3.01 -21.64
N ILE A 254 -18.94 -2.29 -20.75
CA ILE A 254 -19.54 -1.26 -19.89
C ILE A 254 -20.17 -0.13 -20.74
N LYS A 255 -19.45 0.37 -21.75
CA LYS A 255 -19.95 1.44 -22.63
C LYS A 255 -21.18 1.03 -23.43
N LYS A 256 -21.23 -0.22 -23.93
CA LYS A 256 -22.40 -0.76 -24.65
C LYS A 256 -23.65 -0.82 -23.78
N SER A 257 -23.47 -0.97 -22.47
CA SER A 257 -24.53 -0.91 -21.47
C SER A 257 -24.85 0.51 -21.00
N ASN A 258 -24.40 1.55 -21.70
CA ASN A 258 -24.59 2.96 -21.33
C ASN A 258 -23.97 3.34 -19.96
N GLY A 259 -22.88 2.66 -19.58
CA GLY A 259 -22.06 3.00 -18.42
C GLY A 259 -20.89 3.93 -18.76
N GLU A 260 -20.52 4.80 -17.84
CA GLU A 260 -19.35 5.67 -17.93
C GLU A 260 -18.15 4.99 -17.26
N VAL A 261 -17.01 4.90 -17.96
CA VAL A 261 -15.78 4.31 -17.39
C VAL A 261 -14.86 5.40 -16.87
N ILE A 262 -14.42 5.25 -15.61
CA ILE A 262 -13.44 6.12 -14.94
C ILE A 262 -12.23 5.26 -14.55
N LEU A 263 -11.03 5.65 -14.99
CA LEU A 263 -9.80 4.92 -14.70
C LEU A 263 -9.15 5.44 -13.41
N LEU A 264 -8.81 4.53 -12.49
CA LEU A 264 -8.38 4.83 -11.12
C LEU A 264 -6.97 4.28 -10.82
N PRO A 265 -5.92 4.92 -11.34
CA PRO A 265 -4.55 4.47 -11.10
C PRO A 265 -4.13 4.68 -9.64
N HIS A 266 -3.69 3.63 -8.96
CA HIS A 266 -3.29 3.72 -7.54
C HIS A 266 -1.80 3.99 -7.34
N SER A 267 -1.02 4.01 -8.43
CA SER A 267 0.39 4.36 -8.41
C SER A 267 0.81 5.22 -9.60
N PHE A 268 1.70 6.17 -9.34
CA PHE A 268 2.24 7.15 -10.28
C PHE A 268 3.78 7.13 -10.26
N HIS A 269 4.39 5.96 -10.06
CA HIS A 269 5.84 5.80 -9.91
C HIS A 269 6.62 6.42 -11.08
N LYS A 270 7.54 7.33 -10.76
CA LYS A 270 8.36 8.04 -11.76
C LYS A 270 9.48 7.19 -12.36
N THR A 271 9.99 6.21 -11.62
CA THR A 271 11.17 5.42 -12.02
C THR A 271 10.86 3.96 -12.35
N ASP A 272 9.77 3.42 -11.85
CA ASP A 272 9.32 2.05 -12.13
C ASP A 272 8.04 2.09 -12.96
N ILE A 273 8.20 2.07 -14.28
CA ILE A 273 7.10 2.12 -15.24
C ILE A 273 6.19 0.90 -15.09
N MET A 274 6.75 -0.28 -14.76
CA MET A 274 5.96 -1.52 -14.61
C MET A 274 5.10 -1.50 -13.34
N ALA A 275 5.49 -0.71 -12.34
CA ALA A 275 4.67 -0.48 -11.16
C ALA A 275 3.68 0.68 -11.32
N ASN A 276 3.79 1.51 -12.36
CA ASN A 276 3.01 2.72 -12.56
C ASN A 276 1.65 2.42 -13.23
N ASP A 277 0.58 2.44 -12.44
CA ASP A 277 -0.79 2.22 -12.95
C ASP A 277 -1.24 3.30 -13.91
N TYR A 278 -0.85 4.56 -13.66
CA TYR A 278 -1.26 5.67 -14.50
C TYR A 278 -0.78 5.46 -15.93
N THR A 279 0.50 5.11 -16.13
CA THR A 279 1.04 4.82 -17.46
C THR A 279 0.29 3.66 -18.13
N PHE A 280 0.00 2.59 -17.40
CA PHE A 280 -0.76 1.47 -17.93
C PHE A 280 -2.18 1.85 -18.32
N LEU A 281 -2.90 2.60 -17.49
CA LEU A 281 -4.30 2.95 -17.73
C LEU A 281 -4.46 4.08 -18.75
N LYS A 282 -3.47 4.98 -18.85
CA LYS A 282 -3.51 6.16 -19.74
C LYS A 282 -3.70 5.78 -21.21
N GLN A 283 -3.12 4.65 -21.65
CA GLN A 283 -3.30 4.16 -23.02
C GLN A 283 -4.78 3.92 -23.38
N PHE A 284 -5.60 3.49 -22.43
CA PHE A 284 -7.03 3.26 -22.64
C PHE A 284 -7.83 4.56 -22.55
N SER A 285 -7.42 5.48 -21.66
CA SER A 285 -7.99 6.83 -21.58
C SER A 285 -7.84 7.56 -22.91
N ASP A 286 -6.63 7.56 -23.49
CA ASP A 286 -6.35 8.25 -24.75
C ASP A 286 -7.10 7.61 -25.93
N LYS A 287 -7.15 6.28 -25.99
CA LYS A 287 -7.81 5.54 -27.07
C LYS A 287 -9.34 5.68 -27.05
N HIS A 288 -9.95 5.71 -25.86
CA HIS A 288 -11.41 5.69 -25.70
C HIS A 288 -12.01 7.00 -25.19
N ASN A 289 -11.20 8.06 -25.05
CA ASN A 289 -11.53 9.36 -24.48
C ASN A 289 -12.20 9.23 -23.09
N LEU A 290 -11.56 8.49 -22.18
CA LEU A 290 -12.09 8.21 -20.83
C LEU A 290 -11.48 9.14 -19.78
N VAL A 291 -12.26 9.41 -18.74
CA VAL A 291 -11.77 10.09 -17.53
C VAL A 291 -10.76 9.20 -16.82
N ILE A 292 -9.66 9.78 -16.37
CA ILE A 292 -8.60 9.11 -15.60
C ILE A 292 -8.13 10.02 -14.47
N GLY A 293 -7.99 9.47 -13.26
CA GLY A 293 -7.37 10.21 -12.16
C GLY A 293 -5.91 10.53 -12.46
N THR A 294 -5.54 11.80 -12.36
CA THR A 294 -4.22 12.33 -12.76
C THR A 294 -3.21 12.41 -11.61
N ASN A 295 -3.68 12.27 -10.36
CA ASN A 295 -2.84 12.26 -9.16
C ASN A 295 -3.54 11.50 -8.02
N MET A 296 -2.81 11.23 -6.94
CA MET A 296 -3.30 10.46 -5.79
C MET A 296 -4.51 11.12 -5.10
N GLN A 297 -4.53 12.45 -4.96
CA GLN A 297 -5.67 13.16 -4.34
C GLN A 297 -6.94 13.03 -5.17
N GLU A 298 -6.83 13.15 -6.49
CA GLU A 298 -7.96 12.99 -7.40
C GLU A 298 -8.52 11.57 -7.34
N VAL A 299 -7.64 10.55 -7.41
CA VAL A 299 -8.03 9.14 -7.30
C VAL A 299 -8.73 8.87 -5.98
N TYR A 300 -8.19 9.38 -4.87
CA TYR A 300 -8.83 9.28 -3.56
C TYR A 300 -10.21 9.95 -3.53
N SER A 301 -10.37 11.12 -4.16
CA SER A 301 -11.65 11.84 -4.22
C SER A 301 -12.76 11.04 -4.92
N PHE A 302 -12.42 10.20 -5.91
CA PHE A 302 -13.42 9.36 -6.58
C PHE A 302 -14.12 8.40 -5.61
N TYR A 303 -13.38 7.84 -4.65
CA TYR A 303 -13.93 7.00 -3.60
C TYR A 303 -14.60 7.83 -2.50
N LYS A 304 -13.85 8.78 -1.93
CA LYS A 304 -14.28 9.54 -0.76
C LYS A 304 -15.57 10.34 -0.99
N GLU A 305 -15.69 10.95 -2.15
CA GLU A 305 -16.86 11.75 -2.54
C GLU A 305 -17.91 10.91 -3.28
N ARG A 306 -17.75 9.57 -3.32
CA ARG A 306 -18.64 8.62 -3.99
C ARG A 306 -18.97 9.01 -5.44
N LYS A 307 -17.95 9.41 -6.20
CA LYS A 307 -18.07 9.79 -7.62
C LYS A 307 -18.15 8.60 -8.57
N ILE A 308 -18.01 7.37 -8.05
CA ILE A 308 -18.18 6.11 -8.76
C ILE A 308 -19.29 5.31 -8.08
N ASP A 309 -20.09 4.60 -8.89
CA ASP A 309 -21.19 3.76 -8.43
C ASP A 309 -20.77 2.30 -8.22
N ILE A 310 -19.77 1.84 -8.97
CA ILE A 310 -19.26 0.47 -8.92
C ILE A 310 -17.77 0.46 -9.25
N CYS A 311 -17.01 -0.43 -8.63
CA CYS A 311 -15.56 -0.55 -8.84
C CYS A 311 -15.13 -1.95 -9.33
N LEU A 312 -14.36 -2.01 -10.41
CA LEU A 312 -13.61 -3.20 -10.81
C LEU A 312 -12.19 -3.06 -10.29
N SER A 313 -11.84 -3.83 -9.26
CA SER A 313 -10.64 -3.57 -8.47
C SER A 313 -9.73 -4.78 -8.38
N MET A 314 -8.46 -4.60 -8.73
CA MET A 314 -7.40 -5.55 -8.35
C MET A 314 -6.44 -4.98 -7.31
N ARG A 315 -6.40 -3.66 -7.15
CA ARG A 315 -5.55 -3.00 -6.15
C ARG A 315 -6.13 -3.16 -4.75
N LEU A 316 -5.30 -3.60 -3.81
CA LEU A 316 -5.70 -3.81 -2.40
C LEU A 316 -6.42 -2.59 -1.81
N HIS A 317 -5.81 -1.41 -1.91
CA HIS A 317 -6.38 -0.20 -1.32
C HIS A 317 -7.60 0.33 -2.10
N SER A 318 -7.76 -0.02 -3.37
CA SER A 318 -9.01 0.23 -4.09
C SER A 318 -10.16 -0.63 -3.53
N ILE A 319 -9.88 -1.91 -3.22
CA ILE A 319 -10.85 -2.79 -2.54
C ILE A 319 -11.21 -2.22 -1.18
N ILE A 320 -10.23 -1.84 -0.35
CA ILE A 320 -10.49 -1.29 0.99
C ILE A 320 -11.28 0.02 0.88
N LEU A 321 -10.90 0.94 0.01
CA LEU A 321 -11.61 2.21 -0.18
C LEU A 321 -13.05 1.99 -0.67
N ALA A 322 -13.27 1.04 -1.59
CA ALA A 322 -14.62 0.69 -2.02
C ALA A 322 -15.47 0.17 -0.84
N THR A 323 -14.92 -0.70 0.01
CA THR A 323 -15.59 -1.16 1.22
C THR A 323 -15.89 -0.01 2.19
N VAL A 324 -14.89 0.82 2.49
CA VAL A 324 -15.00 1.96 3.43
C VAL A 324 -16.07 2.96 2.97
N TYR A 325 -16.11 3.26 1.68
CA TYR A 325 -17.04 4.23 1.12
C TYR A 325 -18.35 3.60 0.61
N GLU A 326 -18.61 2.33 0.93
CA GLU A 326 -19.84 1.60 0.61
C GLU A 326 -20.14 1.55 -0.91
N ILE A 327 -19.08 1.41 -1.72
CA ILE A 327 -19.15 1.30 -3.17
C ILE A 327 -19.13 -0.20 -3.54
N PRO A 328 -20.17 -0.74 -4.20
CA PRO A 328 -20.16 -2.10 -4.72
C PRO A 328 -18.94 -2.38 -5.61
N PHE A 329 -18.30 -3.54 -5.46
CA PHE A 329 -17.09 -3.83 -6.23
C PHE A 329 -16.94 -5.29 -6.65
N ILE A 330 -16.20 -5.51 -7.74
CA ILE A 330 -15.67 -6.81 -8.13
C ILE A 330 -14.19 -6.85 -7.76
N ALA A 331 -13.81 -7.86 -6.98
CA ALA A 331 -12.46 -8.06 -6.52
C ALA A 331 -11.71 -9.07 -7.41
N LEU A 332 -10.65 -8.61 -8.06
CA LEU A 332 -9.77 -9.41 -8.90
C LEU A 332 -8.49 -9.72 -8.12
N SER A 333 -8.40 -10.91 -7.53
CA SER A 333 -7.21 -11.31 -6.79
C SER A 333 -6.08 -11.72 -7.74
N TYR A 334 -4.90 -11.15 -7.52
CA TYR A 334 -3.67 -11.54 -8.20
C TYR A 334 -2.55 -11.95 -7.24
N SER A 335 -2.77 -11.79 -5.92
CA SER A 335 -1.79 -12.11 -4.89
C SER A 335 -2.49 -12.51 -3.59
N THR A 336 -1.77 -13.19 -2.71
CA THR A 336 -2.27 -13.53 -1.36
C THR A 336 -2.74 -12.29 -0.59
N LYS A 337 -2.10 -11.13 -0.82
CA LYS A 337 -2.44 -9.84 -0.19
C LYS A 337 -3.88 -9.39 -0.48
N THR A 338 -4.35 -9.58 -1.72
CA THR A 338 -5.72 -9.24 -2.12
C THR A 338 -6.73 -10.24 -1.58
N ASP A 339 -6.32 -11.50 -1.38
CA ASP A 339 -7.21 -12.53 -0.87
C ASP A 339 -7.55 -12.35 0.61
N GLU A 340 -6.60 -11.90 1.42
CA GLU A 340 -6.76 -11.78 2.89
C GLU A 340 -7.74 -10.68 3.29
N VAL A 341 -7.71 -9.52 2.61
CA VAL A 341 -8.63 -8.40 2.86
C VAL A 341 -10.10 -8.78 2.60
N LEU A 342 -10.33 -9.79 1.77
CA LEU A 342 -11.66 -10.25 1.39
C LEU A 342 -12.18 -11.42 2.23
N VAL A 343 -11.38 -11.96 3.16
CA VAL A 343 -11.74 -13.15 3.95
C VAL A 343 -12.48 -12.81 5.23
N GLY A 344 -12.63 -11.53 5.60
CA GLY A 344 -13.64 -11.08 6.57
C GLY A 344 -13.82 -12.03 7.75
N LYS A 345 -12.77 -12.24 8.53
CA LYS A 345 -12.87 -12.80 9.87
C LYS A 345 -12.24 -11.84 10.86
#